data_AF-A0ABD5A6J1-F1
#
_entry.id   AF-A0ABD5A6J1-F1
#
_cell.length_a   1.000
_cell.length_b   1.000
_cell.length_c   1.000
_cell.angle_alpha   90.00
_cell.angle_beta   90.00
_cell.angle_gamma   90.00
#
_symmetry.space_group_name_H-M   'P 1'
#
loop_
_entity.id
_entity.type
_entity.pdbx_description
1 polymer ?
#
loop_
_entity_poly.entity_id
_entity_poly.type
_entity_poly.pdbx_seq_one_letter_code
_entity_poly.pdbx_strand_id
1 'polypeptide(L)'
;MSMTEVEKALGEYAKGYNSLWSIVNKQDSEFPSGSISPGSIAEYFAKKYLETKFPDCKVEYGKANERSWDIRVSSNNIDIRYQVKSNSLFNKSRTLSKLVKGFDQLIVISLDCDFFPYQAYLFETVDHLFTNSNYPVLTVPNPDNDKQTGSKAFKQAINIHEEFFGNLSEKL
;
A
#
# COMPACT_ATOMS: atom_id res chain seq x y z
N MET A 1 10.18 27.13 -29.50
CA MET A 1 8.81 26.71 -29.11
C MET A 1 8.72 26.84 -27.60
N SER A 2 7.65 27.44 -27.07
CA SER A 2 7.41 27.49 -25.63
C SER A 2 6.97 26.11 -25.13
N MET A 3 7.47 25.68 -23.97
CA MET A 3 6.99 24.46 -23.31
C MET A 3 5.49 24.56 -23.04
N THR A 4 4.78 23.48 -23.36
CA THR A 4 3.39 23.22 -22.99
C THR A 4 3.25 23.05 -21.47
N GLU A 5 2.03 23.18 -20.95
CA GLU A 5 1.73 22.93 -19.53
C GLU A 5 2.05 21.50 -19.11
N VAL A 6 1.84 20.53 -20.01
CA VAL A 6 2.15 19.12 -19.79
C VAL A 6 3.66 18.91 -19.62
N GLU A 7 4.49 19.51 -20.48
CA GLU A 7 5.94 19.40 -20.37
C GLU A 7 6.48 20.00 -19.06
N LYS A 8 5.91 21.13 -18.62
CA LYS A 8 6.24 21.73 -17.31
C LYS A 8 5.88 20.78 -16.16
N ALA A 9 4.68 20.21 -16.18
CA ALA A 9 4.23 19.27 -15.14
C ALA A 9 5.10 18.00 -15.11
N LEU A 10 5.47 17.46 -16.27
CA LEU A 10 6.41 16.33 -16.38
C LEU A 10 7.79 16.68 -15.81
N GLY A 11 8.25 17.93 -16.02
CA GLY A 11 9.49 18.44 -15.42
C GLY A 11 9.45 18.42 -13.88
N GLU A 12 8.37 18.90 -13.27
CA GLU A 12 8.20 18.87 -11.81
C GLU A 12 8.06 17.45 -11.27
N TYR A 13 7.29 16.59 -11.95
CA TYR A 13 7.20 15.17 -11.60
C TYR A 13 8.57 14.48 -11.63
N ALA A 14 9.37 14.73 -12.66
CA ALA A 14 10.71 14.17 -12.79
C ALA A 14 11.65 14.64 -11.66
N LYS A 15 11.55 15.90 -11.23
CA LYS A 15 12.32 16.41 -10.08
C LYS A 15 11.95 15.68 -8.79
N GLY A 16 10.66 15.51 -8.51
CA GLY A 16 10.17 14.77 -7.35
C GLY A 16 10.62 13.31 -7.37
N TYR A 17 10.42 12.64 -8.50
CA TYR A 17 10.87 11.26 -8.72
C TYR A 17 12.37 11.11 -8.48
N ASN A 18 13.20 11.98 -9.07
CA ASN A 18 14.66 11.90 -8.93
C ASN A 18 15.12 12.14 -7.50
N SER A 19 14.45 13.05 -6.79
CA SER A 19 14.73 13.31 -5.37
C SER A 19 14.51 12.07 -4.53
N LEU A 20 13.36 11.40 -4.68
CA LEU A 20 13.08 10.14 -3.99
C LEU A 20 14.01 9.02 -4.46
N TRP A 21 14.27 8.89 -5.76
CA TRP A 21 15.17 7.89 -6.34
C TRP A 21 16.57 7.94 -5.73
N SER A 22 17.10 9.15 -5.50
CA SER A 22 18.41 9.32 -4.86
C SER A 22 18.46 8.82 -3.40
N ILE A 23 17.32 8.78 -2.71
CA ILE A 23 17.19 8.27 -1.35
C ILE A 23 16.99 6.76 -1.37
N VAL A 24 16.10 6.26 -2.24
CA VAL A 24 15.73 4.83 -2.34
C VAL A 24 16.90 3.95 -2.74
N ASN A 25 17.85 4.45 -3.54
CA ASN A 25 19.02 3.68 -3.98
C ASN A 25 20.17 3.63 -2.96
N LYS A 26 19.99 4.19 -1.76
CA LYS A 26 20.98 4.05 -0.68
C LYS A 26 20.88 2.67 -0.05
N GLN A 27 22.01 2.14 0.44
CA GLN A 27 22.11 0.80 1.02
C GLN A 27 21.16 0.58 2.22
N ASP A 28 20.92 1.63 3.02
CA ASP A 28 20.05 1.60 4.20
C ASP A 28 18.70 2.30 3.95
N SER A 29 18.18 2.21 2.73
CA SER A 29 16.90 2.81 2.38
C SER A 29 15.77 2.20 3.23
N GLU A 30 14.93 3.07 3.82
CA GLU A 30 13.69 2.65 4.49
C GLU A 30 12.56 2.31 3.51
N PHE A 31 12.79 2.46 2.21
CA PHE A 31 11.85 2.21 1.12
C PHE A 31 12.07 0.82 0.51
N PRO A 32 11.02 0.14 0.00
CA PRO A 32 11.19 -1.16 -0.65
C PRO A 32 12.16 -1.08 -1.83
N SER A 33 12.93 -2.15 -2.03
CA SER A 33 13.86 -2.23 -3.15
C SER A 33 13.12 -2.30 -4.49
N GLY A 34 13.63 -1.62 -5.52
CA GLY A 34 13.11 -1.69 -6.88
C GLY A 34 12.62 -0.35 -7.42
N SER A 35 11.60 -0.39 -8.28
CA SER A 35 11.06 0.80 -8.93
C SER A 35 10.17 1.62 -7.99
N ILE A 36 10.33 2.94 -7.99
CA ILE A 36 9.38 3.85 -7.34
C ILE A 36 8.07 3.83 -8.12
N SER A 37 7.03 3.36 -7.45
CA SER A 37 5.67 3.21 -7.94
C SER A 37 4.65 3.50 -6.83
N PRO A 38 3.37 3.75 -7.16
CA PRO A 38 2.31 3.84 -6.15
C PRO A 38 2.19 2.59 -5.26
N GLY A 39 2.56 1.41 -5.76
CA GLY A 39 2.63 0.17 -4.98
C GLY A 39 3.70 0.27 -3.88
N SER A 40 4.93 0.58 -4.28
CA SER A 40 6.05 0.72 -3.35
C SER A 40 5.89 1.87 -2.34
N ILE A 41 5.19 2.95 -2.72
CA ILE A 41 4.86 4.04 -1.78
C ILE A 41 3.87 3.55 -0.73
N ALA A 42 2.86 2.78 -1.13
CA ALA A 42 1.94 2.15 -0.17
C ALA A 42 2.66 1.15 0.74
N GLU A 43 3.62 0.38 0.23
CA GLU A 43 4.45 -0.52 1.04
C GLU A 43 5.31 0.25 2.06
N TYR A 44 5.85 1.43 1.69
CA TYR A 44 6.52 2.31 2.65
C TYR A 44 5.60 2.69 3.82
N PHE A 45 4.40 3.17 3.52
CA PHE A 45 3.41 3.53 4.55
C PHE A 45 2.94 2.33 5.37
N ALA A 46 2.74 1.17 4.75
CA ALA A 46 2.39 -0.06 5.44
C ALA A 46 3.50 -0.51 6.40
N LYS A 47 4.77 -0.40 6.01
CA LYS A 47 5.91 -0.70 6.89
C LYS A 47 5.92 0.22 8.09
N LYS A 48 5.72 1.54 7.91
CA LYS A 48 5.65 2.50 9.02
C LYS A 48 4.54 2.20 10.02
N TYR A 49 3.37 1.81 9.52
CA TYR A 49 2.28 1.34 10.36
C TYR A 49 2.68 0.09 11.17
N LEU A 50 3.27 -0.91 10.50
CA LEU A 50 3.67 -2.18 11.13
C LEU A 50 4.81 -2.01 12.15
N GLU A 51 5.79 -1.14 11.89
CA GLU A 51 6.85 -0.79 12.84
C GLU A 51 6.27 -0.15 14.11
N THR A 52 5.23 0.66 13.97
CA THR A 52 4.54 1.29 15.10
C THR A 52 3.69 0.28 15.87
N LYS A 53 3.00 -0.62 15.17
CA LYS A 53 2.14 -1.65 15.76
C LYS A 53 2.94 -2.75 16.46
N PHE A 54 4.13 -3.06 15.97
CA PHE A 54 5.00 -4.13 16.47
C PHE A 54 6.41 -3.60 16.82
N PRO A 55 6.55 -2.76 17.85
CA PRO A 55 7.81 -2.07 18.16
C PRO A 55 8.97 -3.02 18.49
N ASP A 56 8.66 -4.21 19.02
CA ASP A 56 9.66 -5.22 19.40
C ASP A 56 9.90 -6.28 18.31
N CYS A 57 9.29 -6.13 17.13
CA CYS A 57 9.45 -7.07 16.02
C CYS A 57 10.32 -6.50 14.91
N LYS A 58 10.98 -7.40 14.17
CA LYS A 58 11.64 -7.05 12.92
C LYS A 58 10.60 -6.92 11.82
N VAL A 59 10.56 -5.77 11.14
CA VAL A 59 9.69 -5.51 9.99
C VAL A 59 10.56 -5.36 8.74
N GLU A 60 10.48 -6.30 7.81
CA GLU A 60 11.32 -6.35 6.61
C GLU A 60 10.49 -6.47 5.32
N TYR A 61 10.97 -5.86 4.24
CA TYR A 61 10.38 -6.03 2.91
C TYR A 61 10.67 -7.43 2.34
N GLY A 62 9.74 -7.93 1.55
CA GLY A 62 9.93 -9.12 0.72
C GLY A 62 10.97 -8.89 -0.37
N LYS A 63 11.60 -9.98 -0.80
CA LYS A 63 12.58 -9.99 -1.88
C LYS A 63 11.89 -10.11 -3.23
N ALA A 64 12.60 -9.75 -4.30
CA ALA A 64 12.06 -9.78 -5.67
C ALA A 64 11.50 -11.15 -6.13
N ASN A 65 11.92 -12.26 -5.51
CA ASN A 65 11.41 -13.61 -5.80
C ASN A 65 10.20 -14.02 -4.94
N GLU A 66 9.84 -13.24 -3.93
CA GLU A 66 8.72 -13.48 -3.01
C GLU A 66 7.51 -12.70 -3.53
N ARG A 67 6.69 -13.36 -4.34
CA ARG A 67 5.60 -12.69 -5.10
C ARG A 67 4.24 -12.68 -4.41
N SER A 68 4.12 -13.37 -3.28
CA SER A 68 2.85 -13.58 -2.58
C SER A 68 2.72 -12.76 -1.31
N TRP A 69 3.73 -11.98 -0.94
CA TRP A 69 3.71 -11.08 0.21
C TRP A 69 4.77 -9.99 -0.01
N ASP A 70 4.57 -8.82 0.59
CA ASP A 70 5.45 -7.66 0.40
C ASP A 70 6.19 -7.26 1.68
N ILE A 71 5.64 -7.56 2.87
CA ILE A 71 6.26 -7.24 4.17
C ILE A 71 6.13 -8.43 5.12
N ARG A 72 7.17 -8.69 5.92
CA ARG A 72 7.17 -9.69 6.99
C ARG A 72 7.43 -9.03 8.33
N VAL A 73 6.59 -9.36 9.32
CA VAL A 73 6.78 -9.02 10.72
C VAL A 73 7.20 -10.27 11.45
N SER A 74 8.36 -10.25 12.13
CA SER A 74 8.89 -11.43 12.80
C SER A 74 9.54 -11.15 14.15
N SER A 75 9.36 -12.07 15.09
CA SER A 75 10.05 -12.17 16.38
C SER A 75 10.13 -13.65 16.80
N ASN A 76 10.59 -13.96 18.01
CA ASN A 76 10.69 -15.35 18.47
C ASN A 76 9.34 -16.10 18.46
N ASN A 77 8.22 -15.39 18.59
CA ASN A 77 6.88 -15.98 18.70
C ASN A 77 5.90 -15.52 17.61
N ILE A 78 6.34 -14.64 16.70
CA ILE A 78 5.49 -14.03 15.67
C ILE A 78 6.19 -14.21 14.32
N ASP A 79 5.44 -14.67 13.33
CA ASP A 79 5.85 -14.67 11.92
C ASP A 79 4.61 -14.41 11.08
N ILE A 80 4.42 -13.17 10.63
CA ILE A 80 3.24 -12.73 9.87
C ILE A 80 3.70 -12.12 8.56
N ARG A 81 3.15 -12.60 7.46
CA ARG A 81 3.38 -12.08 6.11
C ARG A 81 2.20 -11.25 5.67
N TYR A 82 2.50 -10.03 5.26
CA TYR A 82 1.56 -9.05 4.76
C TYR A 82 1.71 -8.92 3.25
N GLN A 83 0.60 -9.05 2.52
CA GLN A 83 0.50 -8.48 1.18
C GLN A 83 -0.03 -7.05 1.32
N VAL A 84 0.57 -6.12 0.60
CA VAL A 84 0.11 -4.75 0.42
C VAL A 84 -0.48 -4.62 -0.99
N LYS A 85 -1.66 -4.00 -1.08
CA LYS A 85 -2.26 -3.60 -2.35
C LYS A 85 -2.60 -2.13 -2.30
N SER A 86 -2.43 -1.45 -3.42
CA SER A 86 -2.82 -0.05 -3.54
C SER A 86 -3.65 0.23 -4.77
N ASN A 87 -4.38 1.34 -4.70
CA ASN A 87 -5.06 1.98 -5.80
C ASN A 87 -4.95 3.50 -5.64
N SER A 88 -5.18 4.24 -6.74
CA SER A 88 -5.43 5.67 -6.64
C SER A 88 -6.90 5.90 -6.27
N LEU A 89 -7.16 6.90 -5.41
CA LEU A 89 -8.49 7.41 -5.09
C LEU A 89 -9.27 7.80 -6.36
N PHE A 90 -8.57 8.33 -7.38
CA PHE A 90 -9.13 8.80 -8.64
C PHE A 90 -9.31 7.71 -9.71
N ASN A 91 -8.87 6.48 -9.44
CA ASN A 91 -9.10 5.38 -10.37
C ASN A 91 -10.60 5.03 -10.36
N LYS A 92 -11.29 5.25 -11.48
CA LYS A 92 -12.73 4.97 -11.62
C LYS A 92 -13.12 3.54 -11.24
N SER A 93 -12.29 2.54 -11.52
CA SER A 93 -12.62 1.15 -11.22
C SER A 93 -12.36 0.78 -9.76
N ARG A 94 -11.38 1.42 -9.11
CA ARG A 94 -10.87 1.09 -7.76
C ARG A 94 -10.60 -0.41 -7.57
N THR A 95 -10.36 -1.12 -8.66
CA THR A 95 -10.15 -2.57 -8.68
C THR A 95 -8.68 -2.86 -8.37
N LEU A 96 -8.44 -3.72 -7.40
CA LEU A 96 -7.11 -4.20 -7.05
C LEU A 96 -6.64 -5.24 -8.06
N SER A 97 -5.32 -5.32 -8.24
CA SER A 97 -4.71 -6.46 -8.92
C SER A 97 -5.08 -7.76 -8.20
N LYS A 98 -5.16 -8.87 -8.95
CA LYS A 98 -5.45 -10.21 -8.42
C LYS A 98 -4.57 -10.54 -7.20
N LEU A 99 -5.20 -11.08 -6.16
CA LEU A 99 -4.48 -11.62 -5.01
C LEU A 99 -3.94 -13.01 -5.35
N VAL A 100 -2.74 -13.31 -4.86
CA VAL A 100 -2.09 -14.63 -5.00
C VAL A 100 -1.88 -15.18 -3.59
N LYS A 101 -2.28 -16.43 -3.33
CA LYS A 101 -2.08 -17.07 -2.01
C LYS A 101 -0.60 -17.07 -1.61
N GLY A 102 -0.35 -16.98 -0.30
CA GLY A 102 0.99 -17.03 0.29
C GLY A 102 1.33 -15.85 1.22
N PHE A 103 0.31 -15.17 1.73
CA PHE A 103 0.36 -14.17 2.81
C PHE A 103 -0.68 -14.51 3.87
N ASP A 104 -0.51 -14.00 5.08
CA ASP A 104 -1.40 -14.21 6.23
C ASP A 104 -2.40 -13.06 6.39
N GLN A 105 -1.95 -11.82 6.09
CA GLN A 105 -2.75 -10.60 6.22
C GLN A 105 -2.66 -9.71 4.98
N LEU A 106 -3.72 -8.94 4.71
CA LEU A 106 -3.76 -8.01 3.59
C LEU A 106 -3.93 -6.57 4.11
N ILE A 107 -3.05 -5.68 3.67
CA ILE A 107 -3.19 -4.23 3.83
C ILE A 107 -3.59 -3.65 2.47
N VAL A 108 -4.68 -2.89 2.43
CA VAL A 108 -5.12 -2.17 1.23
C VAL A 108 -5.05 -0.67 1.50
N ILE A 109 -4.29 0.07 0.70
CA ILE A 109 -4.13 1.52 0.83
C ILE A 109 -4.59 2.22 -0.45
N SER A 110 -5.57 3.12 -0.33
CA SER A 110 -5.90 4.08 -1.39
C SER A 110 -5.08 5.34 -1.20
N LEU A 111 -4.27 5.70 -2.20
CA LEU A 111 -3.45 6.92 -2.20
C LEU A 111 -4.19 8.07 -2.89
N ASP A 112 -4.05 9.28 -2.35
CA ASP A 112 -4.47 10.52 -3.00
C ASP A 112 -3.40 10.98 -4.04
N CYS A 113 -3.61 12.14 -4.67
CA CYS A 113 -2.78 12.69 -5.75
C CYS A 113 -1.43 13.21 -5.26
N ASP A 114 -1.32 13.50 -3.96
CA ASP A 114 -0.08 13.80 -3.26
C ASP A 114 0.68 12.53 -2.81
N PHE A 115 0.14 11.35 -3.15
CA PHE A 115 0.64 10.04 -2.74
C PHE A 115 0.56 9.75 -1.23
N PHE A 116 -0.24 10.51 -0.48
CA PHE A 116 -0.52 10.21 0.93
C PHE A 116 -1.70 9.21 1.05
N PRO A 117 -1.69 8.30 2.06
CA PRO A 117 -2.80 7.39 2.30
C PRO A 117 -4.10 8.12 2.64
N TYR A 118 -5.12 8.00 1.80
CA TYR A 118 -6.46 8.54 2.01
C TYR A 118 -7.41 7.52 2.66
N GLN A 119 -7.22 6.23 2.36
CA GLN A 119 -7.90 5.14 3.05
C GLN A 119 -6.92 4.00 3.26
N ALA A 120 -7.07 3.31 4.39
CA ALA A 120 -6.26 2.13 4.69
C ALA A 120 -7.10 1.07 5.41
N TYR A 121 -7.06 -0.15 4.91
CA TYR A 121 -7.80 -1.29 5.43
C TYR A 121 -6.86 -2.45 5.75
N LEU A 122 -7.11 -3.12 6.87
CA LEU A 122 -6.42 -4.34 7.28
C LEU A 122 -7.40 -5.52 7.30
N PHE A 123 -7.03 -6.60 6.63
CA PHE A 123 -7.68 -7.91 6.76
C PHE A 123 -6.76 -8.81 7.59
N GLU A 124 -7.13 -9.07 8.85
CA GLU A 124 -6.35 -9.91 9.76
C GLU A 124 -6.46 -11.41 9.43
N THR A 125 -7.51 -11.81 8.72
CA THR A 125 -7.68 -13.16 8.17
C THR A 125 -8.04 -13.07 6.69
N VAL A 126 -7.44 -13.93 5.87
CA VAL A 126 -7.53 -13.79 4.40
C VAL A 126 -8.15 -14.99 3.71
N ASP A 127 -8.34 -16.11 4.42
CA ASP A 127 -8.90 -17.35 3.85
C ASP A 127 -10.27 -17.12 3.19
N HIS A 128 -11.11 -16.31 3.81
CA HIS A 128 -12.44 -15.98 3.30
C HIS A 128 -12.39 -15.29 1.92
N LEU A 129 -11.29 -14.58 1.60
CA LEU A 129 -11.09 -13.92 0.31
C LEU A 129 -10.92 -14.92 -0.84
N PHE A 130 -10.43 -16.14 -0.55
CA PHE A 130 -10.10 -17.16 -1.55
C PHE A 130 -11.14 -18.29 -1.66
N THR A 131 -12.25 -18.21 -0.92
CA THR A 131 -13.27 -19.28 -0.83
C THR A 131 -13.84 -19.73 -2.16
N ASN A 132 -13.99 -18.81 -3.13
CA ASN A 132 -14.60 -19.09 -4.43
C ASN A 132 -13.63 -18.96 -5.61
N SER A 133 -12.37 -18.62 -5.37
CA SER A 133 -11.37 -18.40 -6.43
C SER A 133 -9.95 -18.43 -5.86
N ASN A 134 -9.02 -19.01 -6.61
CA ASN A 134 -7.59 -18.94 -6.29
C ASN A 134 -7.01 -17.53 -6.50
N TYR A 135 -7.70 -16.67 -7.26
CA TYR A 135 -7.26 -15.32 -7.61
C TYR A 135 -8.41 -14.32 -7.50
N PRO A 136 -8.85 -13.98 -6.28
CA PRO A 136 -9.93 -13.02 -6.09
C PRO A 136 -9.49 -11.63 -6.57
N VAL A 137 -10.46 -10.90 -7.11
CA VAL A 137 -10.32 -9.49 -7.50
C VAL A 137 -11.25 -8.71 -6.60
N LEU A 138 -10.70 -7.73 -5.88
CA LEU A 138 -11.44 -6.88 -4.96
C LEU A 138 -11.56 -5.47 -5.53
N THR A 139 -12.67 -4.81 -5.22
CA THR A 139 -12.91 -3.40 -5.52
C THR A 139 -13.01 -2.63 -4.20
N VAL A 140 -12.20 -1.59 -4.05
CA VAL A 140 -12.15 -0.79 -2.82
C VAL A 140 -13.37 0.14 -2.76
N PRO A 141 -14.11 0.22 -1.64
CA PRO A 141 -15.20 1.19 -1.49
C PRO A 141 -14.71 2.63 -1.67
N ASN A 142 -15.55 3.50 -2.23
CA ASN A 142 -15.28 4.93 -2.36
C ASN A 142 -16.04 5.69 -1.26
N PRO A 143 -15.35 6.39 -0.36
CA PRO A 143 -15.98 7.12 0.74
C PRO A 143 -16.70 8.39 0.25
N ASP A 144 -16.30 8.91 -0.91
CA ASP A 144 -16.87 10.13 -1.50
C ASP A 144 -17.99 9.81 -2.50
N ASN A 145 -18.31 8.52 -2.69
CA ASN A 145 -19.33 8.07 -3.63
C ASN A 145 -20.03 6.79 -3.16
N ASP A 146 -21.18 6.97 -2.52
CA ASP A 146 -22.03 5.88 -1.97
C ASP A 146 -22.49 4.86 -3.02
N LYS A 147 -22.45 5.19 -4.33
CA LYS A 147 -22.77 4.23 -5.40
C LYS A 147 -21.64 3.24 -5.68
N GLN A 148 -20.42 3.53 -5.22
CA GLN A 148 -19.25 2.69 -5.38
C GLN A 148 -18.92 1.97 -4.07
N THR A 149 -19.82 1.06 -3.66
CA THR A 149 -19.75 0.38 -2.35
C THR A 149 -18.61 -0.64 -2.21
N GLY A 150 -17.87 -0.93 -3.29
CA GLY A 150 -16.80 -1.92 -3.29
C GLY A 150 -17.25 -3.37 -3.08
N SER A 151 -16.27 -4.26 -2.87
CA SER A 151 -16.50 -5.68 -2.59
C SER A 151 -17.00 -5.89 -1.16
N LYS A 152 -17.94 -6.83 -0.97
CA LYS A 152 -18.51 -7.17 0.35
C LYS A 152 -17.46 -7.58 1.40
N ALA A 153 -16.29 -8.07 0.95
CA ALA A 153 -15.18 -8.45 1.82
C ALA A 153 -14.72 -7.30 2.72
N PHE A 154 -14.77 -6.05 2.25
CA PHE A 154 -14.35 -4.88 3.05
C PHE A 154 -15.18 -4.66 4.32
N LYS A 155 -16.34 -5.31 4.46
CA LYS A 155 -17.11 -5.30 5.73
C LYS A 155 -16.40 -6.04 6.87
N GLN A 156 -15.48 -6.93 6.56
CA GLN A 156 -14.66 -7.66 7.54
C GLN A 156 -13.28 -7.02 7.74
N ALA A 157 -12.96 -5.96 6.99
CA ALA A 157 -11.70 -5.27 7.12
C ALA A 157 -11.77 -4.22 8.24
N ILE A 158 -10.66 -4.07 8.95
CA ILE A 158 -10.46 -3.02 9.94
C ILE A 158 -10.02 -1.76 9.19
N ASN A 159 -10.66 -0.62 9.44
CA ASN A 159 -10.17 0.66 8.94
C ASN A 159 -9.02 1.13 9.83
N ILE A 160 -7.80 1.15 9.28
CA ILE A 160 -6.58 1.55 9.99
C ILE A 160 -6.12 2.96 9.60
N HIS A 161 -6.92 3.71 8.83
CA HIS A 161 -6.60 5.07 8.41
C HIS A 161 -6.51 6.02 9.61
N GLU A 162 -7.58 6.11 10.41
CA GLU A 162 -7.64 7.00 11.57
C GLU A 162 -6.65 6.61 12.68
N GLU A 163 -6.37 5.31 12.81
CA GLU A 163 -5.44 4.80 13.84
C GLU A 163 -4.01 5.32 13.62
N PHE A 164 -3.56 5.37 12.36
CA PHE A 164 -2.17 5.63 12.04
C PHE A 164 -1.96 6.82 11.10
N PHE A 165 -2.63 6.83 9.95
CA PHE A 165 -2.37 7.80 8.89
C PHE A 165 -2.95 9.18 9.18
N GLY A 166 -4.09 9.26 9.87
CA GLY A 166 -4.65 10.53 10.36
C GLY A 166 -3.71 11.24 11.35
N ASN A 167 -2.94 10.48 12.13
CA ASN A 167 -1.94 11.01 13.08
C ASN A 167 -0.55 11.22 12.46
N LEU A 168 -0.28 10.62 11.29
CA LEU A 168 0.99 10.73 10.59
C LEU A 168 1.05 11.99 9.72
N SER A 169 -0.09 12.43 9.17
CA SER A 169 -0.17 13.68 8.38
C SER A 169 0.12 14.93 9.20
N GLU A 170 -0.20 14.94 10.50
CA GLU A 170 0.17 16.03 11.42
C GLU A 170 1.66 16.07 11.76
N LYS A 171 2.41 15.01 11.42
CA LYS A 171 3.83 14.83 11.77
C LYS A 171 4.79 14.97 10.60
N LEU A 172 4.29 15.12 9.37
CA LEU A 172 5.06 15.37 8.15
C LEU A 172 4.99 16.85 7.78
#